data_AF-A0AAV2NEN8-F1
#
_entry.id   AF-A0AAV2NEN8-F1
#
_cell.length_a   1.000
_cell.length_b   1.000
_cell.length_c   1.000
_cell.angle_alpha   90.00
_cell.angle_beta   90.00
_cell.angle_gamma   90.00
#
_symmetry.space_group_name_H-M   'P 1'
#
loop_
_entity.id
_entity.type
_entity.pdbx_description
1 polymer ?
#
loop_
_entity_poly.entity_id
_entity_poly.type
_entity_poly.pdbx_seq_one_letter_code
_entity_poly.pdbx_strand_id
1 'polypeptide(L)'
;MLVRVKNGEISTDKGLSFLEMKYHMLLSYLINLTYVVLRKCSGERIEGDPSIDRLIEIRTVLEKIRPIDHKLKYQIDKLVKTAVTGTINSEDPSNFRANPDALVAKLDSEDSDSDQEEETDGFKSTTQQSRKSNVYVPPKLAAVHYDGDETMAEKIRKASERARRRAVSNTVLRELKEEYLDAPVEDSQGLGEKRAILVHEDKRKIEYEENYMTRLPVTKQEKHRRRQMTTLGTLGDEITTFGESSAKKRKAQRKGKAKKSFKKKRHH
;
A
#
# COMPACT_ATOMS: atom_id res chain seq x y z
N MET A 1 -23.60 14.06 4.12
CA MET A 1 -22.24 14.61 4.37
C MET A 1 -22.20 16.12 4.11
N LEU A 2 -22.58 16.62 2.93
CA LEU A 2 -22.64 18.06 2.64
C LEU A 2 -23.52 18.87 3.62
N VAL A 3 -24.67 18.33 4.03
CA VAL A 3 -25.54 18.95 5.04
C VAL A 3 -24.85 19.04 6.41
N ARG A 4 -24.13 17.99 6.82
CA ARG A 4 -23.36 17.97 8.09
C ARG A 4 -22.15 18.90 8.09
N VAL A 5 -21.53 19.10 6.91
CA VAL A 5 -20.45 20.08 6.72
C VAL A 5 -20.98 21.51 6.80
N LYS A 6 -22.12 21.82 6.16
CA LYS A 6 -22.76 23.14 6.24
C LYS A 6 -23.25 23.47 7.65
N ASN A 7 -23.60 22.45 8.43
CA ASN A 7 -24.04 22.60 9.82
C ASN A 7 -22.88 22.68 10.83
N GLY A 8 -21.61 22.67 10.37
CA GLY A 8 -20.44 22.81 11.24
C GLY A 8 -20.06 21.57 12.06
N GLU A 9 -20.74 20.43 11.86
CA GLU A 9 -20.49 19.18 12.60
C GLU A 9 -19.15 18.50 12.23
N ILE A 10 -18.52 18.93 11.14
CA ILE A 10 -17.23 18.41 10.65
C ILE A 10 -16.30 19.62 10.52
N SER A 11 -15.20 19.66 11.28
CA SER A 11 -14.20 20.73 11.16
C SER A 11 -13.46 20.64 9.82
N THR A 12 -13.64 21.64 8.97
CA THR A 12 -13.14 21.66 7.59
C THR A 12 -11.89 22.52 7.38
N ASP A 13 -11.36 23.10 8.45
CA ASP A 13 -10.36 24.19 8.45
C ASP A 13 -9.08 23.92 7.64
N LYS A 14 -8.70 22.66 7.45
CA LYS A 14 -7.39 22.31 6.83
C LYS A 14 -7.50 21.63 5.47
N GLY A 15 -8.66 21.13 5.08
CA GLY A 15 -8.83 20.25 3.91
C GLY A 15 -9.68 20.83 2.78
N LEU A 16 -10.79 21.49 3.13
CA LEU A 16 -11.67 22.11 2.12
C LEU A 16 -11.13 23.43 1.61
N SER A 17 -10.42 24.21 2.43
CA SER A 17 -9.84 25.50 2.01
C SER A 17 -8.90 25.36 0.80
N PHE A 18 -8.06 24.32 0.74
CA PHE A 18 -7.20 24.07 -0.42
C PHE A 18 -8.00 23.74 -1.69
N LEU A 19 -9.03 22.91 -1.54
CA LEU A 19 -9.87 22.49 -2.65
C LEU A 19 -10.72 23.67 -3.17
N GLU A 20 -11.25 24.49 -2.27
CA GLU A 20 -11.98 25.72 -2.55
C GLU A 20 -11.09 26.75 -3.25
N MET A 21 -9.87 27.00 -2.76
CA MET A 21 -8.87 27.83 -3.45
C MET A 21 -8.62 27.31 -4.87
N LYS A 22 -8.43 26.00 -5.05
CA LYS A 22 -8.24 25.40 -6.37
C LYS A 22 -9.44 25.62 -7.28
N TYR A 23 -10.66 25.51 -6.77
CA TYR A 23 -11.87 25.81 -7.53
C TYR A 23 -11.94 27.28 -7.94
N HIS A 24 -11.66 28.22 -7.03
CA HIS A 24 -11.60 29.64 -7.36
C HIS A 24 -10.54 29.94 -8.43
N MET A 25 -9.35 29.34 -8.34
CA MET A 25 -8.30 29.49 -9.35
C MET A 25 -8.72 28.94 -10.71
N LEU A 26 -9.40 27.79 -10.75
CA LEU A 26 -9.92 27.21 -12.00
C LEU A 26 -11.03 28.08 -12.61
N LEU A 27 -11.89 28.64 -11.77
CA LEU A 27 -12.95 29.54 -12.21
C LEU A 27 -12.36 30.84 -12.79
N SER A 28 -11.40 31.45 -12.08
CA SER A 28 -10.66 32.61 -12.60
C SER A 28 -9.90 32.28 -13.89
N TYR A 29 -9.34 31.07 -14.03
CA TYR A 29 -8.72 30.63 -15.28
C TYR A 29 -9.72 30.63 -16.44
N LEU A 30 -10.90 30.04 -16.23
CA LEU A 30 -11.96 29.98 -17.24
C LEU A 30 -12.46 31.38 -17.63
N ILE A 31 -12.67 32.28 -16.65
CA ILE A 31 -13.11 33.66 -16.91
C ILE A 31 -12.08 34.42 -17.76
N ASN A 32 -10.80 34.37 -17.40
CA ASN A 32 -9.75 35.06 -18.17
C ASN A 32 -9.59 34.43 -19.56
N LEU A 33 -9.73 33.11 -19.67
CA LEU A 33 -9.66 32.41 -20.94
C LEU A 33 -10.83 32.79 -21.86
N THR A 34 -12.07 32.80 -21.36
CA THR A 34 -13.24 33.19 -22.15
C THR A 34 -13.19 34.66 -22.55
N TYR A 35 -12.68 35.54 -21.68
CA TYR A 35 -12.43 36.93 -22.00
C TYR A 35 -11.43 37.09 -23.15
N VAL A 36 -10.31 36.38 -23.12
CA VAL A 36 -9.33 36.38 -24.23
C VAL A 36 -9.95 35.85 -25.53
N VAL A 37 -10.74 34.77 -25.45
CA VAL A 37 -11.44 34.20 -26.62
C VAL A 37 -12.44 35.20 -27.20
N LEU A 38 -13.25 35.86 -26.36
CA LEU A 38 -14.19 36.89 -26.77
C LEU A 38 -13.46 38.02 -27.50
N ARG A 39 -12.33 38.49 -26.96
CA ARG A 39 -11.53 39.55 -27.56
C ARG A 39 -10.98 39.17 -28.94
N LYS A 40 -10.54 37.91 -29.10
CA LYS A 40 -10.14 37.36 -30.41
C LYS A 40 -11.30 37.30 -31.39
N CYS A 41 -12.49 36.90 -30.95
CA CYS A 41 -13.67 36.84 -31.79
C CYS A 41 -14.16 38.23 -32.22
N SER A 42 -14.00 39.24 -31.37
CA SER A 42 -14.30 40.65 -31.68
C SER A 42 -13.25 41.33 -32.57
N GLY A 43 -12.15 40.65 -32.92
CA GLY A 43 -11.08 41.20 -33.77
C GLY A 43 -10.14 42.18 -33.05
N GLU A 44 -10.22 42.26 -31.73
CA GLU A 44 -9.36 43.11 -30.91
C GLU A 44 -7.97 42.48 -30.73
N ARG A 45 -6.94 43.34 -30.61
CA ARG A 45 -5.57 42.89 -30.37
C ARG A 45 -5.41 42.41 -28.92
N ILE A 46 -4.66 41.33 -28.73
CA ILE A 46 -4.47 40.70 -27.43
C ILE A 46 -3.17 41.16 -26.74
N GLU A 47 -2.29 41.83 -27.48
CA GLU A 47 -0.97 42.23 -27.03
C GLU A 47 -1.05 43.24 -25.87
N GLY A 48 -0.39 42.94 -24.75
CA GLY A 48 -0.30 43.82 -23.58
C GLY A 48 -1.49 43.80 -22.62
N ASP A 49 -2.46 42.91 -22.81
CA ASP A 49 -3.60 42.81 -21.92
C ASP A 49 -3.29 42.02 -20.63
N PRO A 50 -3.61 42.56 -19.44
CA PRO A 50 -3.37 41.90 -18.16
C PRO A 50 -3.97 40.50 -18.02
N SER A 51 -4.99 40.15 -18.81
CA SER A 51 -5.62 38.84 -18.75
C SER A 51 -4.67 37.71 -19.18
N ILE A 52 -3.71 37.98 -20.08
CA ILE A 52 -2.69 36.98 -20.45
C ILE A 52 -1.76 36.74 -19.26
N ASP A 53 -1.26 37.79 -18.62
CA ASP A 53 -0.36 37.68 -17.47
C ASP A 53 -1.04 36.96 -16.31
N ARG A 54 -2.32 37.28 -16.07
CA ARG A 54 -3.15 36.58 -15.08
C ARG A 54 -3.33 35.10 -15.42
N LEU A 55 -3.49 34.76 -16.70
CA LEU A 55 -3.61 33.38 -17.16
C LEU A 55 -2.31 32.59 -16.94
N ILE A 56 -1.16 33.21 -17.21
CA ILE A 56 0.17 32.63 -16.97
C ILE A 56 0.38 32.44 -15.46
N GLU A 57 0.08 33.44 -14.64
CA GLU A 57 0.16 33.35 -13.18
C GLU A 57 -0.67 32.17 -12.67
N ILE A 58 -1.95 32.10 -13.02
CA ILE A 58 -2.85 31.02 -12.58
C ILE A 58 -2.34 29.66 -13.08
N ARG A 59 -1.86 29.57 -14.32
CA ARG A 59 -1.27 28.33 -14.89
C ARG A 59 -0.08 27.85 -14.06
N THR A 60 0.83 28.76 -13.71
CA THR A 60 2.00 28.41 -12.89
C THR A 60 1.61 27.95 -11.50
N VAL A 61 0.65 28.63 -10.85
CA VAL A 61 0.12 28.21 -9.54
C VAL A 61 -0.49 26.82 -9.62
N LEU A 62 -1.33 26.55 -10.63
CA LEU A 62 -1.95 25.24 -10.85
C LEU A 62 -0.91 24.12 -11.07
N GLU A 63 0.22 24.42 -11.69
CA GLU A 63 1.32 23.47 -11.85
C GLU A 63 2.05 23.20 -10.53
N LYS A 64 2.27 24.24 -9.72
CA LYS A 64 2.94 24.11 -8.40
C LYS A 64 2.10 23.36 -7.37
N ILE A 65 0.77 23.41 -7.46
CA ILE A 65 -0.10 22.66 -6.53
C ILE A 65 -0.27 21.17 -6.89
N ARG A 66 0.09 20.73 -8.10
CA ARG A 66 -0.08 19.31 -8.52
C ARG A 66 0.54 18.29 -7.56
N PRO A 67 1.74 18.48 -6.99
CA PRO A 67 2.30 17.52 -6.04
C PRO A 67 1.49 17.41 -4.74
N ILE A 68 0.81 18.49 -4.32
CA ILE A 68 -0.06 18.51 -3.15
C ILE A 68 -1.34 17.73 -3.47
N ASP A 69 -1.94 17.98 -4.63
CA ASP A 69 -3.07 17.21 -5.16
C ASP A 69 -2.79 15.70 -5.16
N HIS A 70 -1.63 15.27 -5.65
CA HIS A 70 -1.27 13.85 -5.67
C HIS A 70 -1.19 13.23 -4.27
N LYS A 71 -0.75 13.99 -3.27
CA LYS A 71 -0.71 13.53 -1.87
C LYS A 71 -2.10 13.45 -1.26
N LEU A 72 -2.98 14.39 -1.61
CA LEU A 72 -4.35 14.45 -1.11
C LEU A 72 -5.30 13.49 -1.84
N LYS A 73 -4.98 13.09 -3.08
CA LYS A 73 -5.81 12.20 -3.90
C LYS A 73 -6.29 10.97 -3.14
N TYR A 74 -5.38 10.29 -2.44
CA TYR A 74 -5.75 9.10 -1.66
C TYR A 74 -6.75 9.42 -0.55
N GLN A 75 -6.56 10.53 0.15
CA GLN A 75 -7.45 10.94 1.25
C GLN A 75 -8.82 11.36 0.71
N ILE A 76 -8.87 12.08 -0.42
CA ILE A 76 -10.10 12.47 -1.10
C ILE A 76 -10.83 11.21 -1.60
N ASP A 77 -10.14 10.32 -2.32
CA ASP A 77 -10.72 9.08 -2.84
C ASP A 77 -11.24 8.19 -1.70
N LYS A 78 -10.54 8.15 -0.57
CA LYS A 78 -10.98 7.46 0.64
C LYS A 78 -12.26 8.07 1.21
N LEU A 79 -12.29 9.39 1.40
CA LEU A 79 -13.48 10.09 1.93
C LEU A 79 -14.70 9.91 1.01
N VAL A 80 -14.49 10.00 -0.31
CA VAL A 80 -15.55 9.75 -1.31
C VAL A 80 -16.04 8.31 -1.22
N LYS A 81 -15.14 7.31 -1.16
CA LYS A 81 -15.51 5.90 -1.00
C LYS A 81 -16.27 5.66 0.30
N THR A 82 -15.85 6.24 1.41
CA THR A 82 -16.57 6.11 2.69
C THR A 82 -17.95 6.76 2.63
N ALA A 83 -18.11 7.88 1.91
CA ALA A 83 -19.39 8.54 1.76
C ALA A 83 -20.36 7.75 0.85
N VAL A 84 -19.85 7.09 -0.20
CA VAL A 84 -20.65 6.31 -1.15
C VAL A 84 -20.99 4.92 -0.60
N THR A 85 -20.04 4.24 0.03
CA THR A 85 -20.19 2.85 0.47
C THR A 85 -20.61 2.73 1.94
N GLY A 86 -20.50 3.81 2.73
CA GLY A 86 -20.89 3.82 4.14
C GLY A 86 -19.99 3.00 5.07
N THR A 87 -18.98 2.30 4.55
CA THR A 87 -18.06 1.44 5.29
C THR A 87 -16.63 1.96 5.21
N ILE A 88 -15.96 2.01 6.36
CA ILE A 88 -14.54 2.34 6.46
C ILE A 88 -13.77 1.03 6.30
N ASN A 89 -12.95 0.91 5.26
CA ASN A 89 -12.13 -0.29 5.05
C ASN A 89 -11.20 -0.50 6.27
N SER A 90 -11.38 -1.61 6.98
CA SER A 90 -10.60 -1.96 8.18
C SER A 90 -9.13 -2.29 7.86
N GLU A 91 -8.81 -2.58 6.59
CA GLU A 91 -7.50 -3.02 6.10
C GLU A 91 -6.67 -1.87 5.50
N ASP A 92 -6.98 -0.61 5.79
CA ASP A 92 -6.29 0.55 5.21
C ASP A 92 -4.98 0.86 5.98
N PRO A 93 -3.80 0.82 5.33
CA PRO A 93 -2.50 1.15 5.92
C PRO A 93 -2.43 2.51 6.63
N SER A 94 -3.26 3.47 6.21
CA SER A 94 -3.31 4.81 6.79
C SER A 94 -4.03 4.88 8.16
N ASN A 95 -4.82 3.85 8.51
CA ASN A 95 -5.49 3.74 9.80
C ASN A 95 -4.57 3.22 10.91
N PHE A 96 -3.43 2.61 10.57
CA PHE A 96 -2.46 2.10 11.56
C PHE A 96 -1.46 3.17 12.05
N ARG A 97 -1.73 4.46 11.81
CA ARG A 97 -0.94 5.53 12.42
C ARG A 97 -1.27 5.56 13.91
N ALA A 98 -0.25 5.75 14.75
CA ALA A 98 -0.44 5.89 16.18
C ALA A 98 -1.35 7.11 16.44
N ASN A 99 -2.45 6.88 17.16
CA ASN A 99 -3.36 7.92 17.63
C ASN A 99 -3.03 8.22 19.10
N PRO A 100 -2.26 9.28 19.40
CA PRO A 100 -1.88 9.59 20.77
C PRO A 100 -3.08 9.96 21.66
N ASP A 101 -4.15 10.51 21.09
CA ASP A 101 -5.38 10.85 21.84
C ASP A 101 -6.10 9.61 22.40
N ALA A 102 -5.92 8.45 21.77
CA ALA A 102 -6.47 7.19 22.27
C ALA A 102 -5.74 6.68 23.52
N LEU A 103 -4.55 7.20 23.82
CA LEU A 103 -3.81 6.92 25.06
C LEU A 103 -4.28 7.82 26.20
N VAL A 104 -4.63 9.08 25.89
CA VAL A 104 -5.09 10.06 26.89
C VAL A 104 -6.44 9.66 27.48
N ALA A 105 -7.38 9.22 26.64
CA ALA A 105 -8.68 8.73 27.10
C ALA A 105 -8.58 7.50 28.02
N LYS A 106 -7.46 6.74 27.95
CA LYS A 106 -7.21 5.58 28.81
C LYS A 106 -6.53 5.95 30.13
N LEU A 107 -5.87 7.12 30.20
CA LEU A 107 -5.25 7.60 31.44
C LEU A 107 -6.29 8.30 32.34
N ASP A 108 -7.25 9.01 31.76
CA ASP A 108 -8.34 9.67 32.50
C ASP A 108 -9.46 8.71 32.96
N SER A 109 -9.40 7.43 32.57
CA SER A 109 -10.39 6.41 32.97
C SER A 109 -9.91 5.46 34.06
N GLU A 110 -8.73 5.70 34.65
CA GLU A 110 -8.24 4.94 35.81
C GLU A 110 -8.41 5.67 37.16
N ASP A 111 -9.12 6.80 37.22
CA ASP A 111 -9.29 7.57 38.48
C ASP A 111 -10.70 8.15 38.70
N SER A 112 -11.76 7.38 38.42
CA SER A 112 -13.10 7.73 38.91
C SER A 112 -14.04 6.53 39.02
N ASP A 113 -13.83 5.73 40.06
CA ASP A 113 -14.91 5.00 40.71
C ASP A 113 -15.72 6.03 41.53
N SER A 114 -16.81 6.52 40.98
CA SER A 114 -17.90 7.07 41.78
C SER A 114 -19.21 6.96 41.02
N ASP A 115 -20.06 6.06 41.49
CA ASP A 115 -21.49 6.06 41.22
C ASP A 115 -22.08 7.45 41.51
N GLN A 116 -22.68 8.08 40.51
CA GLN A 116 -23.76 9.04 40.71
C GLN A 116 -24.53 9.20 39.40
N GLU A 117 -25.74 8.63 39.42
CA GLU A 117 -26.83 8.97 38.50
C GLU A 117 -27.16 10.45 38.71
N GLU A 118 -27.10 11.27 37.65
CA GLU A 118 -28.07 12.35 37.40
C GLU A 118 -28.09 12.72 35.92
N GLU A 119 -29.32 12.89 35.42
CA GLU A 119 -29.69 13.30 34.07
C GLU A 119 -29.13 14.69 33.71
N THR A 120 -28.35 14.77 32.63
CA THR A 120 -28.36 15.98 31.78
C THR A 120 -28.28 15.60 30.31
N ASP A 121 -29.26 16.12 29.57
CA ASP A 121 -29.53 15.95 28.15
C ASP A 121 -28.36 16.46 27.28
N GLY A 122 -27.84 15.59 26.43
CA GLY A 122 -26.59 15.80 25.69
C GLY A 122 -26.41 14.75 24.59
N PHE A 123 -27.29 14.83 23.59
CA PHE A 123 -27.37 14.04 22.37
C PHE A 123 -26.02 13.47 21.86
N LYS A 124 -25.70 12.24 22.28
CA LYS A 124 -24.59 11.44 21.77
C LYS A 124 -24.87 11.07 20.31
N SER A 125 -24.13 11.67 19.39
CA SER A 125 -24.17 11.32 17.97
C SER A 125 -23.78 9.85 17.77
N THR A 126 -24.78 9.04 17.40
CA THR A 126 -24.67 7.68 16.87
C THR A 126 -23.63 7.60 15.76
N THR A 127 -22.39 7.35 16.14
CA THR A 127 -21.43 6.63 15.30
C THR A 127 -21.60 5.18 15.73
N GLN A 128 -22.14 4.35 14.84
CA GLN A 128 -22.17 2.90 15.01
C GLN A 128 -20.73 2.37 15.06
N GLN A 129 -20.07 2.55 16.20
CA GLN A 129 -19.04 1.64 16.63
C GLN A 129 -19.80 0.33 16.86
N SER A 130 -19.49 -0.69 16.04
CA SER A 130 -19.89 -2.04 16.40
C SER A 130 -19.51 -2.24 17.85
N ARG A 131 -20.48 -2.62 18.69
CA ARG A 131 -20.22 -3.00 20.07
C ARG A 131 -19.26 -4.18 20.00
N LYS A 132 -17.95 -3.90 19.97
CA LYS A 132 -16.95 -4.87 20.36
C LYS A 132 -17.35 -5.18 21.79
N SER A 133 -17.82 -6.41 22.00
CA SER A 133 -18.16 -6.90 23.33
C SER A 133 -17.00 -6.55 24.26
N ASN A 134 -17.30 -6.26 25.54
CA ASN A 134 -16.30 -5.99 26.58
C ASN A 134 -15.44 -7.24 26.91
N VAL A 135 -15.32 -8.15 25.94
CA VAL A 135 -14.61 -9.42 26.00
C VAL A 135 -13.21 -9.17 25.47
N TYR A 136 -12.24 -9.18 26.38
CA TYR A 136 -10.84 -9.13 26.02
C TYR A 136 -10.49 -10.34 25.14
N VAL A 137 -10.04 -10.06 23.91
CA VAL A 137 -9.51 -11.08 22.99
C VAL A 137 -7.99 -10.97 22.96
N PRO A 138 -7.25 -11.96 23.52
CA PRO A 138 -5.80 -11.94 23.50
C PRO A 138 -5.25 -11.99 22.07
N PRO A 139 -4.15 -11.29 21.78
CA PRO A 139 -3.49 -11.40 20.49
C PRO A 139 -3.02 -12.84 20.26
N LYS A 140 -3.30 -13.38 19.07
CA LYS A 140 -2.83 -14.70 18.66
C LYS A 140 -1.34 -14.62 18.35
N LEU A 141 -0.49 -14.91 19.34
CA LEU A 141 0.95 -15.03 19.16
C LEU A 141 1.25 -16.38 18.50
N ALA A 142 1.69 -16.36 17.24
CA ALA A 142 2.30 -17.54 16.65
C ALA A 142 3.72 -17.70 17.21
N ALA A 143 4.11 -18.91 17.57
CA ALA A 143 5.48 -19.19 17.99
C ALA A 143 6.42 -18.87 16.82
N VAL A 144 7.26 -17.84 17.00
CA VAL A 144 8.33 -17.50 16.07
C VAL A 144 9.62 -17.92 16.74
N HIS A 145 10.49 -18.65 16.01
CA HIS A 145 11.82 -18.98 16.50
C HIS A 145 12.58 -17.68 16.80
N TYR A 146 13.04 -17.53 18.05
CA TYR A 146 13.87 -16.40 18.44
C TYR A 146 15.30 -16.64 17.96
N ASP A 147 15.67 -15.97 16.88
CA ASP A 147 17.02 -16.05 16.28
C ASP A 147 18.09 -15.28 17.08
N GLY A 148 17.78 -14.80 18.30
CA GLY A 148 18.66 -13.93 19.09
C GLY A 148 18.61 -12.46 18.67
N ASP A 149 19.42 -11.62 19.31
CA ASP A 149 19.63 -10.21 18.95
C ASP A 149 20.53 -10.09 17.70
N GLU A 150 20.10 -10.68 16.58
CA GLU A 150 20.78 -10.54 15.30
C GLU A 150 20.90 -9.04 14.95
N THR A 151 22.13 -8.60 14.70
CA THR A 151 22.40 -7.24 14.26
C THR A 151 21.72 -6.98 12.92
N MET A 152 21.36 -5.72 12.63
CA MET A 152 20.73 -5.37 11.35
C MET A 152 21.60 -5.75 10.14
N ALA A 153 22.93 -5.83 10.33
CA ALA A 153 23.87 -6.28 9.31
C ALA A 153 23.76 -7.80 9.03
N GLU A 154 23.60 -8.62 10.06
CA GLU A 154 23.43 -10.08 9.93
C GLU A 154 22.10 -10.44 9.26
N LYS A 155 21.02 -9.73 9.59
CA LYS A 155 19.73 -9.88 8.91
C LYS A 155 19.81 -9.61 7.41
N ILE A 156 20.53 -8.56 7.02
CA ILE A 156 20.77 -8.22 5.61
C ILE A 156 21.63 -9.29 4.93
N ARG A 157 22.67 -9.80 5.61
CA ARG A 157 23.51 -10.89 5.08
C ARG A 157 22.71 -12.17 4.88
N LYS A 158 21.93 -12.61 5.88
CA LYS A 158 21.03 -13.78 5.82
C LYS A 158 19.99 -13.65 4.71
N ALA A 159 19.41 -12.47 4.53
CA ALA A 159 18.50 -12.18 3.41
C ALA A 159 19.20 -12.25 2.05
N SER A 160 20.41 -11.69 1.95
CA SER A 160 21.21 -11.71 0.71
C SER A 160 21.67 -13.12 0.36
N GLU A 161 22.01 -13.95 1.34
CA GLU A 161 22.40 -15.34 1.13
C GLU A 161 21.20 -16.19 0.71
N ARG A 162 20.04 -16.00 1.35
CA ARG A 162 18.78 -16.63 0.93
C ARG A 162 18.39 -16.22 -0.50
N ALA A 163 18.62 -14.97 -0.88
CA ALA A 163 18.40 -14.50 -2.25
C ALA A 163 19.39 -15.15 -3.24
N ARG A 164 20.67 -15.27 -2.87
CA ARG A 164 21.68 -15.98 -3.68
C ARG A 164 21.34 -17.47 -3.83
N ARG A 165 20.95 -18.15 -2.75
CA ARG A 165 20.51 -19.55 -2.81
C ARG A 165 19.29 -19.73 -3.71
N ARG A 166 18.31 -18.82 -3.65
CA ARG A 166 17.14 -18.83 -4.56
C ARG A 166 17.51 -18.55 -6.02
N ALA A 167 18.48 -17.67 -6.26
CA ALA A 167 18.96 -17.36 -7.60
C ALA A 167 19.79 -18.50 -8.20
N VAL A 168 20.54 -19.23 -7.37
CA VAL A 168 21.31 -20.41 -7.77
C VAL A 168 20.41 -21.63 -7.92
N SER A 169 19.36 -21.75 -7.10
CA SER A 169 18.32 -22.78 -7.27
C SER A 169 17.32 -22.46 -8.38
N ASN A 170 17.63 -21.48 -9.23
CA ASN A 170 16.74 -21.10 -10.32
C ASN A 170 16.90 -22.06 -11.51
N THR A 171 15.84 -22.14 -12.31
CA THR A 171 15.64 -23.05 -13.44
C THR A 171 16.88 -23.16 -14.35
N VAL A 172 17.50 -22.03 -14.69
CA VAL A 172 18.70 -21.96 -15.57
C VAL A 172 19.87 -22.80 -15.06
N LEU A 173 20.13 -22.81 -13.75
CA LEU A 173 21.30 -23.52 -13.20
C LEU A 173 21.04 -25.03 -13.09
N ARG A 174 19.76 -25.41 -12.97
CA ARG A 174 19.32 -26.81 -13.06
C ARG A 174 19.44 -27.33 -14.49
N GLU A 175 18.98 -26.57 -15.47
CA GLU A 175 19.08 -26.92 -16.89
C GLU A 175 20.55 -27.08 -17.33
N LEU A 176 21.42 -26.13 -16.96
CA LEU A 176 22.86 -26.27 -17.18
C LEU A 176 23.42 -27.53 -16.49
N LYS A 177 23.01 -27.81 -15.25
CA LYS A 177 23.46 -29.02 -14.55
C LYS A 177 23.00 -30.30 -15.27
N GLU A 178 21.80 -30.33 -15.82
CA GLU A 178 21.25 -31.45 -16.58
C GLU A 178 21.98 -31.65 -17.93
N GLU A 179 22.42 -30.57 -18.58
CA GLU A 179 23.20 -30.64 -19.83
C GLU A 179 24.64 -31.15 -19.62
N TYR A 180 25.30 -30.73 -18.52
CA TYR A 180 26.68 -31.11 -18.23
C TYR A 180 26.83 -32.47 -17.51
N LEU A 181 25.74 -33.06 -17.02
CA LEU A 181 25.76 -34.36 -16.35
C LEU A 181 25.12 -35.43 -17.24
N ASP A 182 25.84 -36.53 -17.47
CA ASP A 182 25.34 -37.71 -18.19
C ASP A 182 24.47 -38.62 -17.30
N ALA A 183 23.75 -38.04 -16.33
CA ALA A 183 22.88 -38.78 -15.43
C ALA A 183 21.50 -38.97 -16.08
N PRO A 184 20.91 -40.18 -16.04
CA PRO A 184 19.60 -40.41 -16.64
C PRO A 184 18.52 -39.58 -15.93
N VAL A 185 17.66 -38.92 -16.72
CA VAL A 185 16.55 -38.09 -16.24
C VAL A 185 15.22 -38.86 -16.39
N GLU A 186 14.34 -38.74 -15.40
CA GLU A 186 12.99 -39.30 -15.46
C GLU A 186 12.06 -38.37 -16.26
N ASP A 187 11.79 -38.72 -17.52
CA ASP A 187 10.83 -37.98 -18.35
C ASP A 187 9.39 -38.41 -18.04
N SER A 188 8.56 -37.46 -17.57
CA SER A 188 7.11 -37.65 -17.47
C SER A 188 6.41 -37.02 -18.68
N GLN A 189 5.59 -37.79 -19.40
CA GLN A 189 4.86 -37.27 -20.55
C GLN A 189 3.79 -36.23 -20.11
N GLY A 190 3.87 -35.00 -20.64
CA GLY A 190 2.74 -34.06 -20.70
C GLY A 190 2.66 -32.93 -19.67
N LEU A 191 3.73 -32.60 -18.94
CA LEU A 191 3.68 -31.56 -17.91
C LEU A 191 4.88 -30.60 -18.00
N GLY A 192 4.62 -29.30 -18.20
CA GLY A 192 5.64 -28.26 -18.26
C GLY A 192 6.48 -28.09 -16.98
N GLU A 193 7.56 -27.32 -17.04
CA GLU A 193 8.60 -27.25 -16.00
C GLU A 193 8.06 -26.88 -14.60
N LYS A 194 7.10 -25.96 -14.49
CA LYS A 194 6.50 -25.63 -13.19
C LYS A 194 5.62 -26.76 -12.64
N ARG A 195 5.08 -27.64 -13.49
CA ARG A 195 4.37 -28.85 -13.03
C ARG A 195 5.37 -29.89 -12.51
N ALA A 196 6.57 -30.00 -13.07
CA ALA A 196 7.62 -30.86 -12.53
C ALA A 196 8.03 -30.45 -11.10
N ILE A 197 8.11 -29.15 -10.82
CA ILE A 197 8.35 -28.63 -9.46
C ILE A 197 7.25 -29.08 -8.48
N LEU A 198 5.97 -28.99 -8.89
CA LEU A 198 4.85 -29.44 -8.07
C LEU A 198 4.88 -30.96 -7.85
N VAL A 199 5.23 -31.73 -8.88
CA VAL A 199 5.40 -33.19 -8.76
C VAL A 199 6.49 -33.51 -7.73
N HIS A 200 7.61 -32.79 -7.74
CA HIS A 200 8.64 -32.96 -6.70
C HIS A 200 8.16 -32.54 -5.31
N GLU A 201 7.42 -31.44 -5.18
CA GLU A 201 6.83 -31.04 -3.89
C GLU A 201 5.84 -32.09 -3.36
N ASP A 202 5.02 -32.66 -4.23
CA ASP A 202 4.05 -33.69 -3.88
C ASP A 202 4.74 -35.03 -3.57
N LYS A 203 5.78 -35.43 -4.32
CA LYS A 203 6.64 -36.58 -3.97
C LYS A 203 7.22 -36.43 -2.56
N ARG A 204 7.75 -35.26 -2.21
CA ARG A 204 8.28 -34.99 -0.86
C ARG A 204 7.22 -35.07 0.24
N LYS A 205 5.99 -34.64 -0.04
CA LYS A 205 4.88 -34.80 0.91
C LYS A 205 4.54 -36.27 1.09
N ILE A 206 4.44 -37.03 0.00
CA ILE A 206 4.16 -38.46 0.04
C ILE A 206 5.25 -39.18 0.85
N GLU A 207 6.53 -38.92 0.58
CA GLU A 207 7.65 -39.48 1.35
C GLU A 207 7.54 -39.15 2.85
N TYR A 208 7.15 -37.93 3.21
CA TYR A 208 6.91 -37.56 4.61
C TYR A 208 5.71 -38.31 5.19
N GLU A 209 4.58 -38.37 4.49
CA GLU A 209 3.38 -39.08 4.95
C GLU A 209 3.64 -40.59 5.11
N GLU A 210 4.45 -41.20 4.24
CA GLU A 210 4.86 -42.60 4.31
C GLU A 210 5.82 -42.85 5.47
N ASN A 211 6.84 -42.00 5.63
CA ASN A 211 7.83 -42.13 6.70
C ASN A 211 7.22 -41.95 8.10
N TYR A 212 6.27 -41.03 8.25
CA TYR A 212 5.64 -40.72 9.53
C TYR A 212 4.23 -41.32 9.68
N MET A 213 3.73 -42.01 8.65
CA MET A 213 2.40 -42.63 8.59
C MET A 213 1.24 -41.70 8.98
N THR A 214 1.37 -40.40 8.71
CA THR A 214 0.37 -39.37 9.05
C THR A 214 0.10 -38.46 7.87
N ARG A 215 -1.18 -38.23 7.53
CA ARG A 215 -1.58 -37.34 6.43
C ARG A 215 -1.46 -35.87 6.81
N LEU A 216 -0.92 -35.05 5.91
CA LEU A 216 -0.83 -33.61 6.09
C LEU A 216 -2.12 -32.89 5.63
N PRO A 217 -2.69 -31.97 6.43
CA PRO A 217 -3.86 -31.20 6.03
C PRO A 217 -3.50 -30.16 4.96
N VAL A 218 -4.23 -30.18 3.84
CA VAL A 218 -4.03 -29.21 2.76
C VAL A 218 -4.72 -27.88 3.08
N THR A 219 -3.96 -26.78 3.02
CA THR A 219 -4.53 -25.45 3.27
C THR A 219 -5.32 -24.90 2.08
N LYS A 220 -6.28 -24.00 2.33
CA LYS A 220 -7.04 -23.33 1.24
C LYS A 220 -6.13 -22.54 0.29
N GLN A 221 -5.05 -21.94 0.81
CA GLN A 221 -4.07 -21.19 0.01
C GLN A 221 -3.29 -22.11 -0.92
N GLU A 222 -2.85 -23.26 -0.43
CA GLU A 222 -2.15 -24.28 -1.21
C GLU A 222 -3.03 -24.87 -2.32
N LYS A 223 -4.30 -25.16 -2.01
CA LYS A 223 -5.28 -25.60 -3.01
C LYS A 223 -5.50 -24.56 -4.10
N HIS A 224 -5.52 -23.28 -3.75
CA HIS A 224 -5.61 -22.18 -4.70
C HIS A 224 -4.34 -22.06 -5.55
N ARG A 225 -3.14 -22.15 -4.95
CA ARG A 225 -1.86 -22.16 -5.66
C ARG A 225 -1.81 -23.29 -6.68
N ARG A 226 -2.20 -24.51 -6.30
CA ARG A 226 -2.28 -25.66 -7.20
C ARG A 226 -3.20 -25.41 -8.40
N ARG A 227 -4.34 -24.74 -8.20
CA ARG A 227 -5.28 -24.39 -9.28
C ARG A 227 -4.74 -23.32 -10.23
N GLN A 228 -4.02 -22.32 -9.72
CA GLN A 228 -3.43 -21.28 -10.57
C GLN A 228 -2.40 -21.86 -11.53
N MET A 229 -1.61 -22.82 -11.07
CA MET A 229 -0.54 -23.47 -11.83
C MET A 229 -1.04 -24.39 -12.96
N THR A 230 -2.34 -24.71 -12.98
CA THR A 230 -2.96 -25.48 -14.08
C THR A 230 -3.57 -24.58 -15.16
N THR A 231 -3.52 -23.25 -15.01
CA THR A 231 -4.13 -22.30 -15.96
C THR A 231 -3.14 -21.86 -17.04
N LEU A 232 -3.61 -21.70 -18.28
CA LEU A 232 -2.80 -21.37 -19.46
C LEU A 232 -1.97 -20.07 -19.29
N GLY A 233 -2.42 -19.14 -18.43
CA GLY A 233 -1.77 -17.86 -18.18
C GLY A 233 -0.45 -17.94 -17.43
N THR A 234 -0.15 -19.06 -16.75
CA THR A 234 1.13 -19.21 -16.05
C THR A 234 2.28 -19.55 -16.99
N LEU A 235 2.01 -20.11 -18.18
CA LEU A 235 3.01 -20.53 -19.17
C LEU A 235 3.90 -19.37 -19.65
N GLY A 236 3.29 -18.19 -19.87
CA GLY A 236 4.01 -16.99 -20.27
C GLY A 236 4.95 -16.46 -19.17
N ASP A 237 4.61 -16.65 -17.90
CA ASP A 237 5.45 -16.26 -16.77
C ASP A 237 6.60 -17.26 -16.55
N GLU A 238 6.45 -18.54 -16.92
CA GLU A 238 7.55 -19.53 -16.84
C GLU A 238 8.63 -19.22 -17.88
N ILE A 239 8.22 -18.88 -19.11
CA ILE A 239 9.14 -18.56 -20.21
C ILE A 239 9.77 -17.17 -20.02
N THR A 240 9.08 -16.21 -19.40
CA THR A 240 9.59 -14.84 -19.25
C THR A 240 10.36 -14.58 -17.96
N THR A 241 10.35 -15.51 -17.00
CA THR A 241 11.17 -15.44 -15.78
C THR A 241 12.61 -15.92 -16.06
N PHE A 242 13.23 -15.37 -17.10
CA PHE A 242 14.69 -15.41 -17.24
C PHE A 242 15.23 -14.55 -16.12
N GLY A 243 15.84 -15.23 -15.14
CA GLY A 243 16.26 -14.70 -13.85
C GLY A 243 16.43 -13.20 -13.86
N GLU A 244 15.70 -12.52 -12.98
CA GLU A 244 15.97 -11.14 -12.60
C GLU A 244 17.42 -11.11 -12.10
N SER A 245 18.31 -10.96 -13.06
CA SER A 245 19.71 -11.24 -12.90
C SER A 245 20.22 -10.18 -11.96
N SER A 246 20.88 -10.64 -10.90
CA SER A 246 21.70 -9.80 -10.05
C SER A 246 22.78 -9.01 -10.84
N ALA A 247 22.86 -9.17 -12.17
CA ALA A 247 23.69 -8.41 -13.11
C ALA A 247 22.96 -7.26 -13.84
N LYS A 248 21.64 -7.11 -13.73
CA LYS A 248 21.02 -5.80 -13.99
C LYS A 248 21.24 -4.94 -12.76
N LYS A 249 22.40 -4.25 -12.79
CA LYS A 249 22.52 -2.84 -12.42
C LYS A 249 21.54 -2.05 -13.30
N ARG A 250 20.24 -2.34 -13.20
CA ARG A 250 19.20 -1.39 -13.56
C ARG A 250 19.56 -0.19 -12.69
N LYS A 251 19.88 0.92 -13.35
CA LYS A 251 19.41 2.22 -12.88
C LYS A 251 17.91 2.03 -12.62
N ALA A 252 17.57 1.51 -11.44
CA ALA A 252 16.40 1.99 -10.76
C ALA A 252 16.67 3.49 -10.69
N GLN A 253 15.97 4.24 -11.54
CA GLN A 253 15.80 5.66 -11.31
C GLN A 253 15.53 5.79 -9.81
N ARG A 254 16.49 6.37 -9.09
CA ARG A 254 16.28 6.78 -7.72
C ARG A 254 15.14 7.78 -7.81
N LYS A 255 13.90 7.35 -7.57
CA LYS A 255 12.86 8.25 -7.09
C LYS A 255 13.41 8.80 -5.78
N GLY A 256 13.96 10.01 -5.86
CA GLY A 256 14.69 10.67 -4.79
C GLY A 256 13.81 10.82 -3.56
N LYS A 257 14.02 9.95 -2.57
CA LYS A 257 13.74 10.29 -1.18
C LYS A 257 15.01 10.93 -0.64
N ALA A 258 15.00 12.26 -0.56
CA ALA A 258 16.03 13.04 0.10
C ALA A 258 16.15 12.57 1.56
N LYS A 259 17.30 12.01 1.93
CA LYS A 259 17.66 11.78 3.32
C LYS A 259 18.00 13.14 3.93
N LYS A 260 17.20 13.61 4.89
CA LYS A 260 17.59 14.71 5.77
C LYS A 260 18.77 14.24 6.62
N SER A 261 19.87 15.00 6.58
CA SER A 261 21.04 14.82 7.42
C SER A 261 20.73 15.30 8.84
N PHE A 262 20.83 14.41 9.83
CA PHE A 262 20.91 14.82 11.23
C PHE A 262 22.37 15.17 11.54
N LYS A 263 22.67 16.46 11.68
CA LYS A 263 23.95 16.93 12.26
C LYS A 263 23.93 16.63 13.76
N LYS A 264 24.81 15.72 14.21
CA LYS A 264 25.19 15.60 15.62
C LYS A 264 25.77 16.96 16.07
N LYS A 265 25.12 17.63 17.03
CA LYS A 265 25.75 18.74 17.76
C LYS A 265 26.72 18.15 18.78
N ARG A 266 27.97 18.60 18.71
CA ARG A 266 28.99 18.41 19.75
C ARG A 266 28.62 19.31 20.92
N HIS A 267 28.65 18.76 22.14
CA HIS A 267 28.58 19.53 23.36
C HIS A 267 29.89 20.31 23.52
N HIS A 268 29.78 21.57 23.92
CA HIS A 268 30.83 22.35 24.54
C HIS A 268 30.35 22.78 25.92
#